data_AF-A0A2D5IQC0-F1
#
_entry.id   AF-A0A2D5IQC0-F1
#
_cell.length_a   1.000
_cell.length_b   1.000
_cell.length_c   1.000
_cell.angle_alpha   90.00
_cell.angle_beta   90.00
_cell.angle_gamma   90.00
#
_symmetry.space_group_name_H-M   'P 1'
#
loop_
_entity.id
_entity.type
_entity.pdbx_description
1 polymer ?
#
loop_
_entity_poly.entity_id
_entity_poly.type
_entity_poly.pdbx_seq_one_letter_code
_entity_poly.pdbx_strand_id
1 'polypeptide(L)'
;MPGLWKAVISRRKTSGGRRPAVEAGDSRIPRRLRPRDRRRRRRRSWWSPNRGRVRSGAMTDLDRYHRQMRLPGIGAEGQARLGRGSVFIAGCGALGTVAADLLCRAGVGTLVIVDRDLVESTNLQRQTLYTERDASRSTPKAEAARLRLAQANSNVRVRAFVEEIDSETIASLAEGCDLVLDGLDNFETRYLLNDFAVSTGVPYLYGAGVATQGMSMPVLSRRGPGSSATIRWNDAETTPCLRCLFPTPPPAGSTPTCDTAGVLGSVTMTVAAHQATQAIKLLVGDVGAVDRSLRSFDLWTNVNRSLGIEASIDPDCPCCARGQYEHLDAAPASTRILCGRNAVQIRSEAGDVEIDLDAVANRLAGLGTIEKVDGSIRGRLRDERSPDGDPVSVVVFADGRAIIEGATDPAWARGVFDRVVGR
;
A
#
# COMPACT_ATOMS: atom_id res chain seq x y z
N MET A 1 -14.14 -1.71 -26.22
CA MET A 1 -14.40 -0.35 -25.68
C MET A 1 -13.09 0.37 -25.34
N PRO A 2 -12.55 1.24 -26.23
CA PRO A 2 -11.22 1.86 -26.07
C PRO A 2 -11.23 3.24 -25.36
N GLY A 3 -12.34 3.62 -24.71
CA GLY A 3 -12.63 5.03 -24.38
C GLY A 3 -12.24 5.52 -22.99
N LEU A 4 -11.99 4.65 -22.01
CA LEU A 4 -11.89 5.06 -20.59
C LEU A 4 -10.60 5.80 -20.22
N TRP A 5 -9.51 5.67 -20.99
CA TRP A 5 -8.21 6.29 -20.67
C TRP A 5 -7.69 7.29 -21.72
N LYS A 6 -8.35 7.40 -22.89
CA LYS A 6 -7.95 8.36 -23.94
C LYS A 6 -8.25 9.82 -23.57
N ALA A 7 -9.19 10.07 -22.67
CA ALA A 7 -9.65 11.42 -22.35
C ALA A 7 -8.65 12.26 -21.52
N VAL A 8 -7.63 11.66 -20.92
CA VAL A 8 -6.68 12.37 -20.05
C VAL A 8 -5.44 12.89 -20.80
N ILE A 9 -5.12 12.36 -21.99
CA ILE A 9 -3.85 12.66 -22.69
C ILE A 9 -4.00 13.71 -23.82
N SER A 10 -5.22 14.08 -24.23
CA SER A 10 -5.41 15.04 -25.33
C SER A 10 -5.97 16.40 -24.85
N ARG A 11 -5.13 17.28 -24.29
CA ARG A 11 -5.40 18.74 -24.23
C ARG A 11 -4.16 19.54 -23.80
N ARG A 12 -3.11 19.56 -24.63
CA ARG A 12 -2.12 20.66 -24.63
C ARG A 12 -1.57 20.87 -26.02
N LYS A 13 -2.34 21.52 -26.90
CA LYS A 13 -1.83 22.37 -27.97
C LYS A 13 -2.79 23.54 -28.18
N THR A 14 -2.18 24.70 -28.39
CA THR A 14 -2.71 26.01 -28.82
C THR A 14 -3.50 26.86 -27.83
N SER A 15 -2.85 27.90 -27.29
CA SER A 15 -3.14 29.29 -27.68
C SER A 15 -2.20 30.25 -26.93
N GLY A 16 -1.43 31.01 -27.72
CA GLY A 16 -0.74 32.19 -27.24
C GLY A 16 -1.73 33.34 -27.06
N GLY A 17 -1.54 34.11 -25.99
CA GLY A 17 -2.34 35.28 -25.67
C GLY A 17 -1.56 36.20 -24.73
N ARG A 18 -1.49 37.47 -25.11
CA ARG A 18 -0.63 38.53 -24.55
C ARG A 18 -0.92 38.83 -23.07
N ARG A 19 0.14 39.16 -22.32
CA ARG A 19 0.08 39.76 -20.98
C ARG A 19 -0.33 41.24 -21.07
N PRO A 20 -1.05 41.77 -20.07
CA PRO A 20 -0.87 43.15 -19.64
C PRO A 20 -0.09 43.21 -18.32
N ALA A 21 0.71 44.27 -18.21
CA ALA A 21 1.45 44.66 -17.03
C ALA A 21 0.49 45.14 -15.92
N VAL A 22 0.82 44.86 -14.66
CA VAL A 22 0.23 45.54 -13.50
C VAL A 22 1.36 45.91 -12.54
N GLU A 23 1.27 47.16 -12.09
CA GLU A 23 2.22 47.96 -11.36
C GLU A 23 2.54 47.47 -9.94
N ALA A 24 3.67 47.99 -9.44
CA ALA A 24 4.20 47.81 -8.11
C ALA A 24 3.27 48.34 -7.01
N GLY A 25 3.08 47.54 -5.97
CA GLY A 25 2.31 47.89 -4.78
C GLY A 25 2.91 47.26 -3.52
N ASP A 26 3.73 48.06 -2.87
CA ASP A 26 4.13 48.15 -1.47
C ASP A 26 4.20 46.90 -0.54
N SER A 27 5.31 46.94 0.17
CA SER A 27 5.81 46.13 1.27
C SER A 27 4.82 45.90 2.43
N ARG A 28 4.80 44.66 2.93
CA ARG A 28 4.69 44.30 4.37
C ARG A 28 4.82 42.79 4.53
N ILE A 29 5.98 42.35 4.99
CA ILE A 29 6.29 40.98 5.42
C ILE A 29 5.60 40.72 6.77
N PRO A 30 4.68 39.75 6.93
CA PRO A 30 4.28 39.29 8.24
C PRO A 30 5.28 38.26 8.76
N ARG A 31 5.70 38.50 10.00
CA ARG A 31 6.66 37.71 10.80
C ARG A 31 6.38 36.21 10.76
N ARG A 32 7.48 35.46 10.59
CA ARG A 32 7.61 34.00 10.81
C ARG A 32 6.88 33.57 12.09
N LEU A 33 5.83 32.78 11.94
CA LEU A 33 5.29 31.97 13.04
C LEU A 33 6.22 30.78 13.26
N ARG A 34 6.85 30.75 14.44
CA ARG A 34 7.67 29.63 14.91
C ARG A 34 6.80 28.36 14.98
N PRO A 35 7.31 27.17 14.62
CA PRO A 35 6.57 25.93 14.82
C PRO A 35 6.26 25.75 16.31
N ARG A 36 4.98 25.52 16.63
CA ARG A 36 4.55 25.09 17.96
C ARG A 36 5.28 23.81 18.30
N ASP A 37 5.95 23.84 19.45
CA ASP A 37 6.66 22.75 20.08
C ASP A 37 5.67 21.61 20.41
N ARG A 38 5.47 20.68 19.46
CA ARG A 38 4.76 19.42 19.72
C ARG A 38 5.69 18.55 20.54
N ARG A 39 5.50 18.59 21.86
CA ARG A 39 6.09 17.65 22.83
C ARG A 39 6.00 16.22 22.28
N ARG A 40 7.14 15.66 21.89
CA ARG A 40 7.31 14.23 21.61
C ARG A 40 6.90 13.44 22.84
N ARG A 41 5.64 12.97 22.89
CA ARG A 41 5.28 11.87 23.79
C ARG A 41 5.83 10.59 23.17
N ARG A 42 6.80 10.00 23.85
CA ARG A 42 7.38 8.69 23.53
C ARG A 42 6.23 7.69 23.40
N ARG A 43 5.89 7.28 22.18
CA ARG A 43 5.22 6.00 21.95
C ARG A 43 6.09 4.94 22.60
N ARG A 44 5.52 4.10 23.47
CA ARG A 44 6.18 2.88 23.93
C ARG A 44 6.38 2.03 22.68
N SER A 45 7.62 1.95 22.19
CA SER A 45 7.95 0.95 21.18
C SER A 45 7.73 -0.41 21.83
N TRP A 46 6.89 -1.24 21.24
CA TRP A 46 6.79 -2.67 21.56
C TRP A 46 8.03 -3.46 21.10
N TRP A 47 9.16 -2.77 21.01
CA TRP A 47 10.43 -3.26 20.53
C TRP A 47 11.55 -2.61 21.31
N SER A 48 12.23 -3.43 22.11
CA SER A 48 13.59 -3.16 22.54
C SER A 48 14.54 -3.60 21.42
N PRO A 49 15.61 -2.85 21.12
CA PRO A 49 16.66 -3.31 20.23
C PRO A 49 17.44 -4.40 20.95
N ASN A 50 16.86 -5.59 21.05
CA ASN A 50 17.63 -6.76 21.45
C ASN A 50 18.57 -7.03 20.27
N ARG A 51 19.81 -6.56 20.38
CA ARG A 51 20.94 -7.03 19.58
C ARG A 51 21.18 -8.48 19.96
N GLY A 52 20.23 -9.34 19.62
CA GLY A 52 20.34 -10.78 19.70
C GLY A 52 21.53 -11.15 18.84
N ARG A 53 22.58 -11.60 19.52
CA ARG A 53 23.80 -12.17 18.95
C ARG A 53 23.39 -13.03 17.75
N VAL A 54 23.75 -12.60 16.55
CA VAL A 54 23.59 -13.38 15.32
C VAL A 54 24.20 -14.73 15.62
N ARG A 55 23.39 -15.79 15.63
CA ARG A 55 23.88 -17.16 15.77
C ARG A 55 24.88 -17.38 14.63
N SER A 56 26.16 -17.41 14.99
CA SER A 56 27.25 -17.85 14.14
C SER A 56 27.00 -19.32 13.80
N GLY A 57 26.38 -19.57 12.65
CA GLY A 57 25.98 -20.92 12.24
C GLY A 57 25.14 -21.01 10.97
N ALA A 58 24.64 -19.90 10.41
CA ALA A 58 24.07 -19.94 9.06
C ALA A 58 25.23 -19.87 8.06
N MET A 59 25.57 -20.99 7.40
CA MET A 59 26.03 -20.88 6.01
C MET A 59 25.01 -19.97 5.33
N THR A 60 25.41 -18.76 4.95
CA THR A 60 24.65 -17.96 4.00
C THR A 60 24.49 -18.85 2.79
N ASP A 61 23.28 -19.35 2.57
CA ASP A 61 22.95 -20.27 1.48
C ASP A 61 22.99 -19.48 0.16
N LEU A 62 24.18 -18.96 -0.19
CA LEU A 62 24.48 -18.31 -1.46
C LEU A 62 24.21 -19.28 -2.62
N ASP A 63 24.24 -20.59 -2.35
CA ASP A 63 23.88 -21.61 -3.32
C ASP A 63 22.42 -21.49 -3.78
N ARG A 64 21.48 -21.16 -2.88
CA ARG A 64 20.08 -20.83 -3.23
C ARG A 64 19.99 -19.80 -4.35
N TYR A 65 20.82 -18.75 -4.30
CA TYR A 65 20.77 -17.63 -5.24
C TYR A 65 21.78 -17.76 -6.38
N HIS A 66 22.52 -18.87 -6.49
CA HIS A 66 23.60 -19.02 -7.48
C HIS A 66 23.13 -18.78 -8.93
N ARG A 67 21.92 -19.21 -9.30
CA ARG A 67 21.35 -18.93 -10.63
C ARG A 67 21.04 -17.45 -10.85
N GLN A 68 20.56 -16.77 -9.82
CA GLN A 68 20.27 -15.34 -9.84
C GLN A 68 21.56 -14.50 -9.90
N MET A 69 22.58 -14.91 -9.16
CA MET A 69 23.90 -14.27 -9.13
C MET A 69 24.67 -14.38 -10.45
N ARG A 70 24.32 -15.31 -11.34
CA ARG A 70 24.89 -15.39 -12.69
C ARG A 70 24.41 -14.26 -13.61
N LEU A 71 23.34 -13.56 -13.24
CA LEU A 71 22.83 -12.43 -14.02
C LEU A 71 23.81 -11.24 -13.91
N PRO A 72 24.29 -10.66 -15.03
CA PRO A 72 25.27 -9.57 -15.00
C PRO A 72 24.84 -8.35 -14.18
N GLY A 73 23.54 -8.04 -14.15
CA GLY A 73 22.99 -6.92 -13.37
C GLY A 73 22.82 -7.19 -11.87
N ILE A 74 23.09 -8.42 -11.40
CA ILE A 74 22.97 -8.77 -9.97
C ILE A 74 24.34 -9.15 -9.42
N GLY A 75 24.95 -10.26 -9.87
CA GLY A 75 26.21 -10.73 -9.31
C GLY A 75 26.13 -11.05 -7.80
N ALA A 76 27.28 -11.34 -7.19
CA ALA A 76 27.38 -11.56 -5.75
C ALA A 76 27.05 -10.29 -4.94
N GLU A 77 27.54 -9.13 -5.40
CA GLU A 77 27.32 -7.85 -4.71
C GLU A 77 25.85 -7.40 -4.77
N GLY A 78 25.19 -7.52 -5.92
CA GLY A 78 23.76 -7.22 -6.01
C GLY A 78 22.92 -8.14 -5.15
N GLN A 79 23.27 -9.44 -5.06
CA GLN A 79 22.61 -10.35 -4.13
C GLN A 79 22.81 -9.93 -2.66
N ALA A 80 24.02 -9.50 -2.31
CA ALA A 80 24.30 -8.98 -0.97
C ALA A 80 23.51 -7.69 -0.68
N ARG A 81 23.33 -6.82 -1.68
CA ARG A 81 22.48 -5.62 -1.57
C ARG A 81 21.01 -5.98 -1.40
N LEU A 82 20.48 -6.92 -2.17
CA LEU A 82 19.12 -7.45 -1.99
C LEU A 82 18.94 -7.94 -0.55
N GLY A 83 19.88 -8.71 -0.02
CA GLY A 83 19.84 -9.23 1.36
C GLY A 83 19.89 -8.14 2.45
N ARG A 84 20.30 -6.91 2.14
CA ARG A 84 20.24 -5.75 3.04
C ARG A 84 19.01 -4.86 2.79
N GLY A 85 18.37 -5.01 1.63
CA GLY A 85 17.24 -4.22 1.19
C GLY A 85 15.95 -4.47 1.99
N SER A 86 15.15 -3.43 2.11
CA SER A 86 13.85 -3.45 2.78
C SER A 86 12.76 -2.86 1.89
N VAL A 87 11.65 -3.59 1.70
CA VAL A 87 10.54 -3.17 0.84
C VAL A 87 9.25 -3.04 1.64
N PHE A 88 8.60 -1.88 1.55
CA PHE A 88 7.25 -1.65 2.06
C PHE A 88 6.22 -2.04 0.99
N ILE A 89 5.40 -3.05 1.26
CA ILE A 89 4.35 -3.55 0.39
C ILE A 89 3.00 -3.08 0.94
N ALA A 90 2.44 -2.08 0.28
CA ALA A 90 1.16 -1.48 0.65
C ALA A 90 0.01 -2.27 0.02
N GLY A 91 -0.72 -3.04 0.82
CA GLY A 91 -1.72 -3.98 0.35
C GLY A 91 -1.10 -5.30 -0.11
N CYS A 92 -1.67 -6.40 0.36
CA CYS A 92 -1.32 -7.77 0.01
C CYS A 92 -2.50 -8.45 -0.71
N GLY A 93 -3.07 -7.73 -1.68
CA GLY A 93 -4.09 -8.25 -2.60
C GLY A 93 -3.47 -8.95 -3.82
N ALA A 94 -4.10 -8.77 -4.98
CA ALA A 94 -3.69 -9.47 -6.21
C ALA A 94 -2.27 -9.11 -6.67
N LEU A 95 -1.88 -7.83 -6.58
CA LEU A 95 -0.54 -7.37 -6.92
C LEU A 95 0.45 -7.70 -5.80
N GLY A 96 0.09 -7.34 -4.57
CA GLY A 96 0.96 -7.46 -3.40
C GLY A 96 1.39 -8.90 -3.09
N THR A 97 0.50 -9.89 -3.25
CA THR A 97 0.84 -11.30 -3.04
C THR A 97 1.95 -11.78 -4.00
N VAL A 98 1.82 -11.47 -5.28
CA VAL A 98 2.78 -11.86 -6.31
C VAL A 98 4.11 -11.12 -6.12
N ALA A 99 4.05 -9.80 -5.88
CA ALA A 99 5.25 -9.00 -5.65
C ALA A 99 6.02 -9.47 -4.41
N ALA A 100 5.33 -9.75 -3.30
CA ALA A 100 5.94 -10.23 -2.08
C ALA A 100 6.60 -11.61 -2.27
N ASP A 101 5.96 -12.55 -2.99
CA ASP A 101 6.55 -13.86 -3.28
C ASP A 101 7.80 -13.74 -4.14
N LEU A 102 7.76 -12.95 -5.22
CA LEU A 102 8.91 -12.74 -6.09
C LEU A 102 10.10 -12.11 -5.34
N LEU A 103 9.85 -11.08 -4.55
CA LEU A 103 10.92 -10.39 -3.78
C LEU A 103 11.47 -11.26 -2.65
N CYS A 104 10.61 -12.04 -1.99
CA CYS A 104 11.02 -13.01 -0.97
C CYS A 104 11.94 -14.07 -1.59
N ARG A 105 11.54 -14.64 -2.74
CA ARG A 105 12.35 -15.64 -3.44
C ARG A 105 13.63 -15.07 -4.04
N ALA A 106 13.64 -13.80 -4.40
CA ALA A 106 14.85 -13.08 -4.83
C ALA A 106 15.83 -12.80 -3.67
N GLY A 107 15.41 -13.01 -2.41
CA GLY A 107 16.26 -12.83 -1.24
C GLY A 107 16.36 -11.38 -0.76
N VAL A 108 15.31 -10.57 -0.97
CA VAL A 108 15.21 -9.25 -0.34
C VAL A 108 15.22 -9.39 1.17
N GLY A 109 16.09 -8.67 1.87
CA GLY A 109 16.38 -8.87 3.29
C GLY A 109 15.16 -8.71 4.19
N THR A 110 14.34 -7.68 3.95
CA THR A 110 13.13 -7.43 4.73
C THR A 110 11.94 -7.06 3.84
N LEU A 111 10.80 -7.71 4.09
CA LEU A 111 9.51 -7.32 3.53
C LEU A 111 8.61 -6.83 4.65
N VAL A 112 8.12 -5.61 4.53
CA VAL A 112 7.09 -5.04 5.42
C VAL A 112 5.77 -5.09 4.67
N ILE A 113 4.87 -5.98 5.08
CA ILE A 113 3.58 -6.20 4.43
C ILE A 113 2.50 -5.58 5.29
N VAL A 114 1.75 -4.65 4.73
CA VAL A 114 0.64 -4.00 5.42
C VAL A 114 -0.65 -4.25 4.65
N ASP A 115 -1.59 -4.93 5.29
CA ASP A 115 -2.93 -5.14 4.74
C ASP A 115 -3.90 -5.38 5.89
N ARG A 116 -5.01 -4.64 5.89
CA ARG A 116 -6.03 -4.68 6.94
C ARG A 116 -7.08 -5.76 6.72
N ASP A 117 -7.20 -6.29 5.50
CA ASP A 117 -8.29 -7.16 5.11
C ASP A 117 -8.03 -8.62 5.53
N LEU A 118 -9.08 -9.44 5.41
CA LEU A 118 -9.02 -10.87 5.62
C LEU A 118 -8.98 -11.61 4.27
N VAL A 119 -8.52 -12.85 4.28
CA VAL A 119 -8.59 -13.72 3.10
C VAL A 119 -10.03 -14.17 2.85
N GLU A 120 -10.43 -14.18 1.57
CA GLU A 120 -11.75 -14.61 1.10
C GLU A 120 -11.65 -15.56 -0.09
N SER A 121 -12.61 -16.47 -0.23
CA SER A 121 -12.64 -17.47 -1.31
C SER A 121 -12.76 -16.85 -2.70
N THR A 122 -13.56 -15.79 -2.84
CA THR A 122 -13.76 -15.01 -4.09
C THR A 122 -12.47 -14.35 -4.59
N ASN A 123 -11.49 -14.20 -3.71
CA ASN A 123 -10.22 -13.55 -4.00
C ASN A 123 -9.09 -14.53 -4.36
N LEU A 124 -9.27 -15.83 -4.09
CA LEU A 124 -8.23 -16.86 -4.31
C LEU A 124 -7.81 -17.01 -5.77
N GLN A 125 -8.70 -16.71 -6.73
CA GLN A 125 -8.40 -16.77 -8.17
C GLN A 125 -7.23 -15.87 -8.62
N ARG A 126 -6.88 -14.84 -7.82
CA ARG A 126 -5.82 -13.88 -8.14
C ARG A 126 -4.85 -13.57 -7.01
N GLN A 127 -5.07 -14.08 -5.79
CA GLN A 127 -4.24 -13.81 -4.62
C GLN A 127 -3.43 -15.06 -4.23
N THR A 128 -2.24 -15.19 -4.80
CA THR A 128 -1.51 -16.47 -4.88
C THR A 128 -0.87 -16.95 -3.58
N LEU A 129 -0.73 -16.08 -2.58
CA LEU A 129 -0.19 -16.47 -1.27
C LEU A 129 -1.19 -17.18 -0.37
N TYR A 130 -2.48 -17.16 -0.72
CA TYR A 130 -3.55 -17.64 0.15
C TYR A 130 -4.12 -18.97 -0.31
N THR A 131 -4.78 -19.68 0.59
CA THR A 131 -5.41 -20.99 0.36
C THR A 131 -6.87 -20.97 0.78
N GLU A 132 -7.61 -21.99 0.39
CA GLU A 132 -8.99 -22.22 0.86
C GLU A 132 -9.08 -22.31 2.38
N ARG A 133 -8.04 -22.85 3.04
CA ARG A 133 -7.95 -22.88 4.51
C ARG A 133 -7.81 -21.49 5.11
N ASP A 134 -7.00 -20.63 4.49
CA ASP A 134 -6.84 -19.25 4.95
C ASP A 134 -8.18 -18.48 4.82
N ALA A 135 -8.89 -18.71 3.71
CA ALA A 135 -10.20 -18.14 3.43
C ALA A 135 -11.29 -18.63 4.40
N SER A 136 -11.37 -19.94 4.66
CA SER A 136 -12.38 -20.51 5.57
C SER A 136 -12.22 -20.01 7.01
N ARG A 137 -10.97 -19.74 7.42
CA ARG A 137 -10.65 -19.15 8.73
C ARG A 137 -10.70 -17.62 8.73
N SER A 138 -10.90 -16.99 7.57
CA SER A 138 -10.79 -15.54 7.38
C SER A 138 -9.51 -14.97 8.02
N THR A 139 -8.39 -15.62 7.73
CA THR A 139 -7.08 -15.24 8.25
C THR A 139 -6.73 -13.83 7.76
N PRO A 140 -6.14 -12.94 8.59
CA PRO A 140 -5.67 -11.64 8.12
C PRO A 140 -4.65 -11.78 6.98
N LYS A 141 -4.83 -11.02 5.90
CA LYS A 141 -4.01 -11.12 4.67
C LYS A 141 -2.52 -10.95 4.96
N ALA A 142 -2.14 -9.91 5.70
CA ALA A 142 -0.74 -9.64 6.03
C ALA A 142 -0.09 -10.82 6.79
N GLU A 143 -0.83 -11.42 7.73
CA GLU A 143 -0.33 -12.54 8.52
C GLU A 143 -0.27 -13.85 7.71
N ALA A 144 -1.29 -14.14 6.92
CA ALA A 144 -1.28 -15.29 6.00
C ALA A 144 -0.10 -15.21 5.02
N ALA A 145 0.16 -14.03 4.47
CA ALA A 145 1.31 -13.77 3.60
C ALA A 145 2.63 -14.02 4.34
N ARG A 146 2.80 -13.50 5.57
CA ARG A 146 4.00 -13.74 6.38
C ARG A 146 4.28 -15.21 6.61
N LEU A 147 3.26 -15.98 6.99
CA LEU A 147 3.37 -17.41 7.23
C LEU A 147 3.78 -18.16 5.95
N ARG A 148 3.17 -17.83 4.80
CA ARG A 148 3.50 -18.46 3.51
C ARG A 148 4.93 -18.12 3.07
N LEU A 149 5.33 -16.87 3.17
CA LEU A 149 6.65 -16.41 2.72
C LEU A 149 7.77 -16.95 3.60
N ALA A 150 7.56 -17.08 4.91
CA ALA A 150 8.51 -17.69 5.83
C ALA A 150 8.80 -19.17 5.47
N GLN A 151 7.81 -19.88 4.91
CA GLN A 151 8.00 -21.24 4.39
C GLN A 151 8.76 -21.26 3.06
N ALA A 152 8.59 -20.22 2.23
CA ALA A 152 9.27 -20.11 0.93
C ALA A 152 10.76 -19.77 1.08
N ASN A 153 11.10 -18.83 1.98
CA ASN A 153 12.47 -18.41 2.20
C ASN A 153 12.70 -17.91 3.63
N SER A 154 13.25 -18.78 4.49
CA SER A 154 13.54 -18.48 5.89
C SER A 154 14.65 -17.45 6.11
N ASN A 155 15.40 -17.09 5.07
CA ASN A 155 16.43 -16.04 5.16
C ASN A 155 15.85 -14.62 5.07
N VAL A 156 14.59 -14.48 4.66
CA VAL A 156 13.91 -13.20 4.49
C VAL A 156 13.12 -12.87 5.75
N ARG A 157 13.31 -11.67 6.29
CA ARG A 157 12.54 -11.17 7.42
C ARG A 157 11.22 -10.58 6.92
N VAL A 158 10.11 -11.23 7.21
CA VAL A 158 8.78 -10.71 6.88
C VAL A 158 8.11 -10.13 8.13
N ARG A 159 7.79 -8.83 8.07
CA ARG A 159 7.02 -8.10 9.09
C ARG A 159 5.62 -7.89 8.55
N ALA A 160 4.62 -8.42 9.23
CA ALA A 160 3.21 -8.22 8.88
C ALA A 160 2.58 -7.20 9.83
N PHE A 161 1.84 -6.26 9.25
CA PHE A 161 0.97 -5.34 9.97
C PHE A 161 -0.44 -5.52 9.44
N VAL A 162 -1.32 -6.01 10.29
CA VAL A 162 -2.76 -6.02 10.01
C VAL A 162 -3.28 -4.64 10.34
N GLU A 163 -2.95 -3.63 9.54
CA GLU A 163 -3.24 -2.23 9.85
C GLU A 163 -3.70 -1.49 8.60
N GLU A 164 -4.44 -0.40 8.82
CA GLU A 164 -4.82 0.51 7.77
C GLU A 164 -3.68 1.48 7.46
N ILE A 165 -3.45 1.73 6.16
CA ILE A 165 -2.52 2.74 5.69
C ILE A 165 -3.29 4.05 5.57
N ASP A 166 -2.97 5.01 6.44
CA ASP A 166 -3.51 6.36 6.43
C ASP A 166 -2.39 7.39 6.72
N SER A 167 -2.76 8.67 6.76
CA SER A 167 -1.83 9.78 7.02
C SER A 167 -1.14 9.71 8.37
N GLU A 168 -1.72 9.04 9.37
CA GLU A 168 -1.15 8.89 10.71
C GLU A 168 -0.26 7.66 10.83
N THR A 169 -0.58 6.57 10.13
CA THR A 169 0.12 5.28 10.27
C THR A 169 1.30 5.15 9.31
N ILE A 170 1.20 5.66 8.07
CA ILE A 170 2.14 5.36 6.98
C ILE A 170 3.60 5.63 7.34
N ALA A 171 3.89 6.74 8.02
CA ALA A 171 5.26 7.11 8.38
C ALA A 171 5.91 6.11 9.34
N SER A 172 5.13 5.57 10.28
CA SER A 172 5.62 4.56 11.24
C SER A 172 5.71 3.17 10.61
N LEU A 173 4.76 2.82 9.74
CA LEU A 173 4.71 1.53 9.07
C LEU A 173 5.84 1.36 8.05
N ALA A 174 6.15 2.43 7.29
CA ALA A 174 7.20 2.42 6.28
C ALA A 174 8.61 2.77 6.83
N GLU A 175 8.75 2.95 8.15
CA GLU A 175 10.01 3.34 8.76
C GLU A 175 11.14 2.34 8.43
N GLY A 176 12.24 2.87 7.89
CA GLY A 176 13.43 2.10 7.51
C GLY A 176 13.30 1.28 6.23
N CYS A 177 12.22 1.44 5.47
CA CYS A 177 12.09 0.80 4.15
C CYS A 177 12.84 1.60 3.07
N ASP A 178 13.46 0.90 2.13
CA ASP A 178 14.23 1.50 1.05
C ASP A 178 13.34 1.91 -0.13
N LEU A 179 12.21 1.22 -0.36
CA LEU A 179 11.23 1.54 -1.39
C LEU A 179 9.81 1.11 -1.01
N VAL A 180 8.82 1.73 -1.67
CA VAL A 180 7.38 1.44 -1.55
C VAL A 180 6.86 0.76 -2.81
N LEU A 181 6.09 -0.32 -2.64
CA LEU A 181 5.41 -1.03 -3.72
C LEU A 181 3.89 -0.94 -3.54
N ASP A 182 3.19 -0.50 -4.60
CA ASP A 182 1.73 -0.39 -4.65
C ASP A 182 1.08 -1.75 -4.92
N GLY A 183 0.45 -2.32 -3.90
CA GLY A 183 -0.41 -3.49 -3.99
C GLY A 183 -1.89 -3.18 -3.76
N LEU A 184 -2.28 -1.89 -3.79
CA LEU A 184 -3.60 -1.39 -3.44
C LEU A 184 -4.56 -1.41 -4.62
N ASP A 185 -5.85 -1.30 -4.33
CA ASP A 185 -6.95 -1.26 -5.30
C ASP A 185 -7.82 0.00 -5.21
N ASN A 186 -7.46 0.96 -4.34
CA ASN A 186 -8.18 2.22 -4.15
C ASN A 186 -7.30 3.44 -4.43
N PHE A 187 -7.90 4.48 -5.03
CA PHE A 187 -7.16 5.67 -5.44
C PHE A 187 -6.68 6.51 -4.27
N GLU A 188 -7.50 6.75 -3.25
CA GLU A 188 -7.15 7.61 -2.10
C GLU A 188 -5.82 7.20 -1.47
N THR A 189 -5.67 5.91 -1.16
CA THR A 189 -4.45 5.41 -0.53
C THR A 189 -3.25 5.44 -1.49
N ARG A 190 -3.47 5.31 -2.82
CA ARG A 190 -2.38 5.47 -3.81
C ARG A 190 -1.85 6.89 -3.89
N TYR A 191 -2.72 7.90 -3.76
CA TYR A 191 -2.29 9.29 -3.69
C TYR A 191 -1.60 9.59 -2.35
N LEU A 192 -2.03 8.97 -1.25
CA LEU A 192 -1.29 8.99 0.02
C LEU A 192 0.11 8.38 -0.13
N LEU A 193 0.26 7.20 -0.76
CA LEU A 193 1.58 6.60 -1.01
C LEU A 193 2.47 7.51 -1.85
N ASN A 194 1.91 8.15 -2.89
CA ASN A 194 2.62 9.12 -3.70
C ASN A 194 3.09 10.32 -2.87
N ASP A 195 2.21 10.92 -2.08
CA ASP A 195 2.50 12.09 -1.27
C ASP A 195 3.57 11.75 -0.20
N PHE A 196 3.50 10.56 0.40
CA PHE A 196 4.53 10.01 1.30
C PHE A 196 5.88 9.80 0.58
N ALA A 197 5.89 9.13 -0.57
CA ALA A 197 7.11 8.84 -1.31
C ALA A 197 7.83 10.12 -1.78
N VAL A 198 7.06 11.10 -2.28
CA VAL A 198 7.59 12.38 -2.72
C VAL A 198 8.11 13.22 -1.55
N SER A 199 7.41 13.23 -0.41
CA SER A 199 7.81 14.00 0.77
C SER A 199 9.04 13.43 1.48
N THR A 200 9.19 12.10 1.48
CA THR A 200 10.31 11.41 2.12
C THR A 200 11.48 11.12 1.19
N GLY A 201 11.28 11.24 -0.13
CA GLY A 201 12.29 10.90 -1.13
C GLY A 201 12.60 9.40 -1.15
N VAL A 202 11.58 8.56 -0.98
CA VAL A 202 11.66 7.10 -1.11
C VAL A 202 11.08 6.70 -2.48
N PRO A 203 11.72 5.82 -3.25
CA PRO A 203 11.16 5.30 -4.50
C PRO A 203 9.78 4.68 -4.30
N TYR A 204 8.86 4.95 -5.23
CA TYR A 204 7.53 4.38 -5.23
C TYR A 204 7.24 3.66 -6.55
N LEU A 205 6.83 2.40 -6.48
CA LEU A 205 6.51 1.57 -7.65
C LEU A 205 5.00 1.41 -7.76
N TYR A 206 4.38 2.28 -8.56
CA TYR A 206 2.96 2.26 -8.84
C TYR A 206 2.56 1.04 -9.69
N GLY A 207 1.40 0.46 -9.37
CA GLY A 207 0.82 -0.66 -10.09
C GLY A 207 -0.70 -0.64 -10.00
N ALA A 208 -1.38 -0.89 -11.12
CA ALA A 208 -2.83 -1.01 -11.15
C ALA A 208 -3.28 -2.03 -12.19
N GLY A 209 -4.39 -2.72 -11.91
CA GLY A 209 -5.04 -3.61 -12.86
C GLY A 209 -6.55 -3.63 -12.66
N VAL A 210 -7.29 -3.69 -13.76
CA VAL A 210 -8.76 -3.82 -13.78
C VAL A 210 -9.17 -4.50 -15.07
N ALA A 211 -10.17 -5.39 -15.02
CA ALA A 211 -10.58 -6.23 -16.15
C ALA A 211 -9.37 -6.94 -16.79
N THR A 212 -9.05 -6.61 -18.04
CA THR A 212 -7.97 -7.19 -18.83
C THR A 212 -6.76 -6.25 -18.95
N GLN A 213 -6.81 -5.10 -18.28
CA GLN A 213 -5.86 -4.00 -18.44
C GLN A 213 -4.98 -3.81 -17.21
N GLY A 214 -3.69 -3.58 -17.44
CA GLY A 214 -2.70 -3.34 -16.41
C GLY A 214 -1.84 -2.13 -16.72
N MET A 215 -1.31 -1.49 -15.67
CA MET A 215 -0.36 -0.41 -15.77
C MET A 215 0.63 -0.40 -14.60
N SER A 216 1.84 0.07 -14.88
CA SER A 216 2.89 0.28 -13.87
C SER A 216 3.82 1.40 -14.29
N MET A 217 4.40 2.06 -13.28
CA MET A 217 5.50 3.01 -13.48
C MET A 217 6.28 3.23 -12.18
N PRO A 218 7.57 3.58 -12.26
CA PRO A 218 8.32 4.06 -11.10
C PRO A 218 8.10 5.56 -10.88
N VAL A 219 8.07 5.96 -9.61
CA VAL A 219 8.10 7.35 -9.15
C VAL A 219 9.42 7.57 -8.41
N LEU A 220 10.35 8.23 -9.10
CA LEU A 220 11.63 8.73 -8.61
C LEU A 220 11.55 10.26 -8.62
N SER A 221 11.06 10.82 -7.53
CA SER A 221 10.71 12.24 -7.44
C SER A 221 11.88 13.16 -7.82
N ARG A 222 11.58 14.23 -8.56
CA ARG A 222 12.53 15.35 -8.81
C ARG A 222 13.01 16.08 -7.56
N ARG A 223 12.39 15.85 -6.40
CA ARG A 223 12.91 16.32 -5.11
C ARG A 223 14.18 15.58 -4.70
N GLY A 224 14.53 14.52 -5.44
CA GLY A 224 15.69 13.69 -5.18
C GLY A 224 15.44 12.65 -4.08
N PRO A 225 16.43 11.79 -3.84
CA PRO A 225 16.38 10.82 -2.76
C PRO A 225 16.41 11.52 -1.39
N GLY A 226 15.64 11.01 -0.44
CA GLY A 226 15.62 11.51 0.93
C GLY A 226 16.96 11.29 1.63
N SER A 227 17.32 12.14 2.60
CA SER A 227 18.62 12.03 3.30
C SER A 227 18.88 10.63 3.88
N SER A 228 17.83 9.99 4.41
CA SER A 228 17.89 8.65 4.99
C SER A 228 17.71 7.50 3.98
N ALA A 229 17.43 7.76 2.70
CA ALA A 229 17.20 6.71 1.71
C ALA A 229 18.51 5.99 1.33
N THR A 230 18.48 4.67 1.19
CA THR A 230 19.65 3.91 0.70
C THR A 230 19.80 4.01 -0.81
N ILE A 231 18.66 4.05 -1.52
CA ILE A 231 18.62 4.18 -2.97
C ILE A 231 18.85 5.64 -3.36
N ARG A 232 19.80 5.88 -4.26
CA ARG A 232 20.18 7.21 -4.74
C ARG A 232 19.89 7.33 -6.22
N TRP A 233 19.31 8.45 -6.64
CA TRP A 233 19.13 8.80 -8.05
C TRP A 233 19.48 10.28 -8.28
N ASN A 234 19.82 10.61 -9.51
CA ASN A 234 20.12 11.97 -9.96
C ASN A 234 18.99 12.55 -10.81
N ASP A 235 19.12 13.83 -11.20
CA ASP A 235 18.10 14.56 -11.97
C ASP A 235 17.73 13.87 -13.29
N ALA A 236 18.70 13.26 -13.98
CA ALA A 236 18.46 12.56 -15.25
C ALA A 236 17.68 11.25 -15.06
N GLU A 237 17.68 10.69 -13.85
CA GLU A 237 16.96 9.46 -13.48
C GLU A 237 15.57 9.75 -12.91
N THR A 238 15.22 11.03 -12.71
CA THR A 238 13.92 11.41 -12.14
C THR A 238 12.76 11.03 -13.07
N THR A 239 11.62 10.73 -12.46
CA THR A 239 10.35 10.46 -13.15
C THR A 239 9.23 11.33 -12.57
N PRO A 240 8.14 11.56 -13.32
CA PRO A 240 6.98 12.26 -12.77
C PRO A 240 6.39 11.51 -11.57
N CYS A 241 5.88 12.27 -10.61
CA CYS A 241 5.03 11.69 -9.56
C CYS A 241 3.65 11.33 -10.11
N LEU A 242 2.84 10.59 -9.35
CA LEU A 242 1.51 10.17 -9.78
C LEU A 242 0.65 11.37 -10.23
N ARG A 243 0.73 12.50 -9.52
CA ARG A 243 -0.01 13.73 -9.83
C ARG A 243 0.45 14.46 -11.08
N CYS A 244 1.68 14.22 -11.56
CA CYS A 244 2.10 14.79 -12.83
C CYS A 244 1.35 14.16 -14.01
N LEU A 245 0.97 12.87 -13.90
CA LEU A 245 0.23 12.15 -14.94
C LEU A 245 -1.28 12.13 -14.68
N PHE A 246 -1.68 12.03 -13.41
CA PHE A 246 -3.06 11.96 -12.97
C PHE A 246 -3.29 13.03 -11.89
N PRO A 247 -3.53 14.31 -12.26
CA PRO A 247 -3.53 15.43 -11.32
C PRO A 247 -4.47 15.30 -10.12
N THR A 248 -5.66 14.76 -10.37
CA THR A 248 -6.71 14.55 -9.37
C THR A 248 -7.16 13.09 -9.36
N PRO A 249 -7.39 12.50 -8.18
CA PRO A 249 -8.01 11.18 -8.11
C PRO A 249 -9.39 11.21 -8.80
N PRO A 250 -9.80 10.13 -9.48
CA PRO A 250 -11.16 10.02 -9.99
C PRO A 250 -12.18 10.18 -8.85
N PRO A 251 -13.34 10.79 -9.08
CA PRO A 251 -14.42 10.82 -8.09
C PRO A 251 -14.77 9.41 -7.60
N ALA A 252 -15.13 9.27 -6.32
CA ALA A 252 -15.55 7.97 -5.78
C ALA A 252 -16.69 7.37 -6.62
N GLY A 253 -16.56 6.09 -6.98
CA GLY A 253 -17.54 5.38 -7.82
C GLY A 253 -17.52 5.71 -9.31
N SER A 254 -16.68 6.64 -9.78
CA SER A 254 -16.60 7.02 -11.21
C SER A 254 -15.81 6.05 -12.09
N THR A 255 -15.06 5.11 -11.48
CA THR A 255 -14.21 4.15 -12.17
C THR A 255 -14.61 2.72 -11.82
N PRO A 256 -14.59 1.79 -12.79
CA PRO A 256 -14.86 0.40 -12.48
C PRO A 256 -13.81 -0.16 -11.51
N THR A 257 -14.24 -1.00 -10.59
CA THR A 257 -13.40 -1.69 -9.62
C THR A 257 -13.19 -3.14 -10.04
N CYS A 258 -12.32 -3.86 -9.35
CA CYS A 258 -12.19 -5.30 -9.54
C CYS A 258 -13.51 -6.04 -9.30
N ASP A 259 -14.39 -5.52 -8.44
CA ASP A 259 -15.68 -6.14 -8.12
C ASP A 259 -16.73 -5.87 -9.18
N THR A 260 -16.70 -4.68 -9.81
CA THR A 260 -17.72 -4.29 -10.80
C THR A 260 -17.35 -4.66 -12.23
N ALA A 261 -16.06 -4.55 -12.60
CA ALA A 261 -15.58 -4.92 -13.94
C ALA A 261 -14.95 -6.32 -14.00
N GLY A 262 -14.75 -6.96 -12.85
CA GLY A 262 -13.88 -8.14 -12.76
C GLY A 262 -12.40 -7.77 -12.91
N VAL A 263 -11.54 -8.75 -12.67
CA VAL A 263 -10.11 -8.63 -12.93
C VAL A 263 -9.51 -10.00 -13.24
N LEU A 264 -8.73 -10.06 -14.32
CA LEU A 264 -8.03 -11.26 -14.73
C LEU A 264 -6.73 -11.40 -13.92
N GLY A 265 -6.56 -12.53 -13.21
CA GLY A 265 -5.39 -12.77 -12.36
C GLY A 265 -4.04 -12.57 -13.08
N SER A 266 -3.92 -13.01 -14.34
CA SER A 266 -2.69 -12.85 -15.13
C SER A 266 -2.31 -11.38 -15.39
N VAL A 267 -3.28 -10.46 -15.44
CA VAL A 267 -3.03 -9.01 -15.54
C VAL A 267 -2.33 -8.54 -14.28
N THR A 268 -2.89 -8.87 -13.12
CA THR A 268 -2.31 -8.47 -11.82
C THR A 268 -0.93 -9.06 -11.59
N MET A 269 -0.72 -10.33 -12.00
CA MET A 269 0.59 -10.99 -11.94
C MET A 269 1.62 -10.31 -12.86
N THR A 270 1.19 -9.88 -14.06
CA THR A 270 2.09 -9.20 -15.01
C THR A 270 2.52 -7.82 -14.48
N VAL A 271 1.60 -7.06 -13.88
CA VAL A 271 1.92 -5.78 -13.22
C VAL A 271 2.89 -6.02 -12.06
N ALA A 272 2.59 -6.98 -11.19
CA ALA A 272 3.43 -7.28 -10.03
C ALA A 272 4.82 -7.79 -10.40
N ALA A 273 4.94 -8.60 -11.46
CA ALA A 273 6.24 -9.05 -11.98
C ALA A 273 7.07 -7.87 -12.50
N HIS A 274 6.44 -6.90 -13.16
CA HIS A 274 7.12 -5.67 -13.58
C HIS A 274 7.57 -4.84 -12.37
N GLN A 275 6.69 -4.63 -11.37
CA GLN A 275 7.05 -3.94 -10.13
C GLN A 275 8.22 -4.62 -9.40
N ALA A 276 8.17 -5.95 -9.22
CA ALA A 276 9.24 -6.71 -8.58
C ALA A 276 10.58 -6.58 -9.33
N THR A 277 10.53 -6.57 -10.67
CA THR A 277 11.72 -6.35 -11.50
C THR A 277 12.31 -4.95 -11.28
N GLN A 278 11.48 -3.90 -11.22
CA GLN A 278 11.98 -2.55 -10.95
C GLN A 278 12.53 -2.42 -9.52
N ALA A 279 11.87 -3.06 -8.54
CA ALA A 279 12.36 -3.09 -7.16
C ALA A 279 13.74 -3.75 -7.07
N ILE A 280 13.96 -4.88 -7.75
CA ILE A 280 15.26 -5.55 -7.79
C ILE A 280 16.33 -4.62 -8.36
N LYS A 281 16.08 -3.97 -9.50
CA LYS A 281 17.01 -3.01 -10.12
C LYS A 281 17.40 -1.88 -9.17
N LEU A 282 16.41 -1.29 -8.49
CA LEU A 282 16.65 -0.23 -7.51
C LEU A 282 17.49 -0.74 -6.34
N LEU A 283 17.17 -1.92 -5.78
CA LEU A 283 17.86 -2.48 -4.62
C LEU A 283 19.29 -2.93 -4.92
N VAL A 284 19.57 -3.45 -6.12
CA VAL A 284 20.96 -3.75 -6.53
C VAL A 284 21.74 -2.49 -6.87
N GLY A 285 21.09 -1.33 -6.99
CA GLY A 285 21.69 -0.02 -7.25
C GLY A 285 21.88 0.30 -8.73
N ASP A 286 21.21 -0.43 -9.62
CA ASP A 286 21.20 -0.17 -11.07
C ASP A 286 19.98 0.70 -11.43
N VAL A 287 20.01 1.94 -10.95
CA VAL A 287 18.92 2.91 -11.13
C VAL A 287 18.75 3.28 -12.61
N GLY A 288 19.86 3.38 -13.35
CA GLY A 288 19.85 3.66 -14.80
C GLY A 288 19.11 2.59 -15.62
N ALA A 289 19.04 1.34 -15.15
CA ALA A 289 18.30 0.28 -15.81
C ALA A 289 16.79 0.29 -15.52
N VAL A 290 16.30 1.13 -14.60
CA VAL A 290 14.87 1.20 -14.25
C VAL A 290 14.05 1.67 -15.46
N ASP A 291 12.92 1.00 -15.69
CA ASP A 291 11.99 1.34 -16.76
C ASP A 291 11.22 2.62 -16.43
N ARG A 292 11.71 3.75 -16.94
CA ARG A 292 11.14 5.09 -16.73
C ARG A 292 9.94 5.39 -17.64
N SER A 293 9.27 4.36 -18.16
CA SER A 293 8.05 4.51 -18.95
C SER A 293 6.79 4.21 -18.13
N LEU A 294 5.67 4.80 -18.52
CA LEU A 294 4.34 4.29 -18.17
C LEU A 294 4.06 3.08 -19.04
N ARG A 295 4.12 1.90 -18.44
CA ARG A 295 3.72 0.65 -19.08
C ARG A 295 2.22 0.53 -18.98
N SER A 296 1.57 0.25 -20.10
CA SER A 296 0.14 -0.08 -20.12
C SER A 296 -0.10 -1.21 -21.11
N PHE A 297 -0.97 -2.15 -20.74
CA PHE A 297 -1.28 -3.28 -21.59
C PHE A 297 -2.72 -3.73 -21.40
N ASP A 298 -3.22 -4.46 -22.39
CA ASP A 298 -4.47 -5.19 -22.37
C ASP A 298 -4.17 -6.61 -22.84
N LEU A 299 -4.19 -7.57 -21.91
CA LEU A 299 -3.78 -8.95 -22.20
C LEU A 299 -4.82 -9.71 -23.04
N TRP A 300 -6.07 -9.26 -23.04
CA TRP A 300 -7.12 -9.91 -23.83
C TRP A 300 -7.02 -9.55 -25.31
N THR A 301 -6.68 -8.28 -25.57
CA THR A 301 -6.49 -7.78 -26.93
C THR A 301 -5.03 -7.81 -27.40
N ASN A 302 -4.12 -8.32 -26.55
CA ASN A 302 -2.68 -8.39 -26.80
C ASN A 302 -2.03 -7.05 -27.14
N VAL A 303 -2.56 -5.95 -26.60
CA VAL A 303 -2.00 -4.61 -26.79
C VAL A 303 -1.00 -4.33 -25.68
N ASN A 304 0.21 -3.90 -26.04
CA ASN A 304 1.24 -3.48 -25.10
C ASN A 304 1.81 -2.12 -25.52
N ARG A 305 1.91 -1.18 -24.58
CA ARG A 305 2.40 0.18 -24.80
C ARG A 305 3.41 0.55 -23.71
N SER A 306 4.51 1.16 -24.15
CA SER A 306 5.52 1.78 -23.30
C SER A 306 5.59 3.25 -23.69
N LEU A 307 5.19 4.15 -22.81
CA LEU A 307 5.25 5.59 -23.05
C LEU A 307 6.31 6.20 -22.14
N GLY A 308 7.37 6.79 -22.71
CA GLY A 308 8.32 7.59 -21.91
C GLY A 308 7.61 8.75 -21.24
N ILE A 309 7.81 8.93 -19.94
CA ILE A 309 7.08 9.88 -19.09
C ILE A 309 7.96 11.01 -18.54
N GLU A 310 9.24 11.05 -18.90
CA GLU A 310 10.20 12.05 -18.44
C GLU A 310 9.74 13.48 -18.80
N ALA A 311 9.19 13.66 -20.00
CA ALA A 311 8.64 14.93 -20.47
C ALA A 311 7.30 15.31 -19.80
N SER A 312 6.72 14.42 -19.00
CA SER A 312 5.45 14.64 -18.29
C SER A 312 5.65 15.19 -16.87
N ILE A 313 6.87 15.49 -16.45
CA ILE A 313 7.12 16.21 -15.19
C ILE A 313 6.49 17.61 -15.30
N ASP A 314 5.37 17.79 -14.62
CA ASP A 314 4.70 19.09 -14.57
C ASP A 314 5.48 20.06 -13.66
N PRO A 315 6.06 21.17 -14.19
CA PRO A 315 6.82 22.12 -13.38
C PRO A 315 5.98 22.73 -12.25
N ASP A 316 4.65 22.76 -12.40
CA ASP A 316 3.69 23.32 -11.46
C ASP A 316 2.97 22.28 -10.59
N CYS A 317 3.38 21.01 -10.65
CA CYS A 317 2.73 19.93 -9.90
C CYS A 317 2.59 20.28 -8.40
N PRO A 318 1.38 20.22 -7.82
CA PRO A 318 1.17 20.56 -6.41
C PRO A 318 2.03 19.70 -5.47
N CYS A 319 2.21 18.42 -5.77
CA CYS A 319 2.99 17.51 -4.93
C CYS A 319 4.50 17.66 -5.15
N CYS A 320 5.04 17.21 -6.29
CA CYS A 320 6.50 17.19 -6.45
C CYS A 320 7.16 18.54 -6.77
N ALA A 321 6.41 19.58 -7.17
CA ALA A 321 6.95 20.95 -7.29
C ALA A 321 6.76 21.74 -6.01
N ARG A 322 5.50 21.83 -5.57
CA ARG A 322 5.09 22.77 -4.52
C ARG A 322 5.15 22.18 -3.13
N GLY A 323 5.26 20.85 -3.01
CA GLY A 323 5.37 20.16 -1.72
C GLY A 323 4.07 20.17 -0.95
N GLN A 324 2.94 20.18 -1.67
CA GLN A 324 1.60 20.10 -1.11
C GLN A 324 1.18 18.63 -1.09
N TYR A 325 1.12 18.05 0.10
CA TYR A 325 0.90 16.63 0.31
C TYR A 325 -0.51 16.38 0.84
N GLU A 326 -1.52 16.80 0.07
CA GLU A 326 -2.94 16.80 0.45
C GLU A 326 -3.41 15.52 1.16
N HIS A 327 -3.04 14.33 0.67
CA HIS A 327 -3.50 13.07 1.27
C HIS A 327 -2.69 12.69 2.51
N LEU A 328 -1.41 13.10 2.58
CA LEU A 328 -0.55 12.87 3.74
C LEU A 328 -0.87 13.84 4.89
N ASP A 329 -1.31 15.05 4.57
CA ASP A 329 -1.65 16.09 5.53
C ASP A 329 -3.13 16.04 5.97
N ALA A 330 -3.94 15.19 5.34
CA ALA A 330 -5.36 15.00 5.67
C ALA A 330 -5.55 14.31 7.03
N ALA A 331 -6.67 14.62 7.70
CA ALA A 331 -7.10 13.86 8.88
C ALA A 331 -7.59 12.46 8.47
N PRO A 332 -7.31 11.41 9.26
CA PRO A 332 -7.79 10.07 8.94
C PRO A 332 -9.31 9.97 9.08
N ALA A 333 -9.93 9.14 8.25
CA ALA A 333 -11.35 8.82 8.38
C ALA A 333 -11.59 7.85 9.55
N SER A 334 -12.57 8.13 10.42
CA SER A 334 -12.91 7.25 11.56
C SER A 334 -13.77 6.03 11.17
N THR A 335 -14.37 6.07 9.98
CA THR A 335 -15.21 5.00 9.40
C THR A 335 -14.96 4.89 7.91
N ARG A 336 -14.85 3.65 7.40
CA ARG A 336 -14.72 3.39 5.96
C ARG A 336 -15.52 2.17 5.53
N ILE A 337 -16.11 2.26 4.35
CA ILE A 337 -16.79 1.15 3.69
C ILE A 337 -15.71 0.27 3.03
N LEU A 338 -15.78 -1.04 3.27
CA LEU A 338 -14.92 -2.03 2.60
C LEU A 338 -15.56 -2.38 1.26
N CYS A 339 -14.94 -1.92 0.17
CA CYS A 339 -15.40 -2.25 -1.18
C CYS A 339 -15.48 -3.77 -1.37
N GLY A 340 -16.59 -4.25 -1.95
CA GLY A 340 -16.81 -5.67 -2.26
C GLY A 340 -17.27 -6.55 -1.09
N ARG A 341 -17.29 -6.03 0.15
CA ARG A 341 -17.52 -6.86 1.36
C ARG A 341 -18.87 -6.70 2.06
N ASN A 342 -19.74 -5.81 1.58
CA ASN A 342 -20.93 -5.39 2.34
C ASN A 342 -20.59 -5.16 3.84
N ALA A 343 -19.49 -4.45 4.09
CA ALA A 343 -18.94 -4.30 5.42
C ALA A 343 -18.38 -2.91 5.65
N VAL A 344 -18.40 -2.48 6.92
CA VAL A 344 -17.82 -1.21 7.37
C VAL A 344 -16.72 -1.51 8.38
N GLN A 345 -15.56 -0.90 8.15
CA GLN A 345 -14.51 -0.85 9.16
C GLN A 345 -14.65 0.41 10.01
N ILE A 346 -14.52 0.21 11.31
CA ILE A 346 -14.66 1.25 12.32
C ILE A 346 -13.39 1.27 13.15
N ARG A 347 -12.87 2.48 13.37
CA ARG A 347 -11.75 2.71 14.27
C ARG A 347 -12.22 3.55 15.44
N SER A 348 -11.93 3.10 16.65
CA SER A 348 -12.30 3.86 17.84
C SER A 348 -11.55 5.20 17.90
N GLU A 349 -12.26 6.30 18.15
CA GLU A 349 -11.70 7.66 18.16
C GLU A 349 -10.73 7.93 19.30
N ALA A 350 -10.70 7.10 20.35
CA ALA A 350 -9.59 7.12 21.28
C ALA A 350 -8.53 6.13 20.79
N GLY A 351 -7.64 6.64 19.93
CA GLY A 351 -6.44 5.92 19.52
C GLY A 351 -5.63 5.45 20.73
N ASP A 352 -4.97 4.30 20.56
CA ASP A 352 -4.06 3.66 21.51
C ASP A 352 -4.70 2.97 22.76
N VAL A 353 -5.98 2.53 22.69
CA VAL A 353 -6.53 1.62 23.72
C VAL A 353 -6.50 0.19 23.19
N GLU A 354 -5.60 -0.62 23.77
CA GLU A 354 -5.55 -2.07 23.54
C GLU A 354 -6.85 -2.70 24.05
N ILE A 355 -7.62 -3.33 23.16
CA ILE A 355 -8.86 -4.01 23.51
C ILE A 355 -8.50 -5.36 24.12
N ASP A 356 -9.00 -5.62 25.32
CA ASP A 356 -8.98 -6.96 25.91
C ASP A 356 -9.91 -7.88 25.11
N LEU A 357 -9.31 -8.63 24.17
CA LEU A 357 -10.03 -9.56 23.30
C LEU A 357 -10.74 -10.67 24.09
N ASP A 358 -10.23 -11.06 25.27
CA ASP A 358 -10.87 -12.09 26.09
C ASP A 358 -12.12 -11.52 26.78
N ALA A 359 -12.05 -10.28 27.26
CA ALA A 359 -13.22 -9.59 27.79
C ALA A 359 -14.31 -9.39 26.73
N VAL A 360 -13.93 -8.99 25.50
CA VAL A 360 -14.91 -8.85 24.41
C VAL A 360 -15.46 -10.22 23.98
N ALA A 361 -14.63 -11.25 23.86
CA ALA A 361 -15.10 -12.60 23.53
C ALA A 361 -16.13 -13.12 24.55
N ASN A 362 -15.86 -12.94 25.85
CA ASN A 362 -16.78 -13.34 26.91
C ASN A 362 -18.12 -12.58 26.83
N ARG A 363 -18.09 -11.28 26.50
CA ARG A 363 -19.30 -10.48 26.33
C ARG A 363 -20.12 -10.93 25.12
N LEU A 364 -19.44 -11.28 24.02
CA LEU A 364 -20.09 -11.69 22.79
C LEU A 364 -20.53 -13.16 22.78
N ALA A 365 -20.02 -14.00 23.69
CA ALA A 365 -20.39 -15.41 23.78
C ALA A 365 -21.90 -15.65 23.93
N GLY A 366 -22.61 -14.70 24.58
CA GLY A 366 -24.07 -14.73 24.71
C GLY A 366 -24.83 -14.24 23.47
N LEU A 367 -24.17 -13.50 22.57
CA LEU A 367 -24.79 -12.85 21.41
C LEU A 367 -24.62 -13.64 20.12
N GLY A 368 -23.78 -14.68 20.10
CA GLY A 368 -23.41 -15.34 18.85
C GLY A 368 -22.42 -16.48 19.01
N THR A 369 -21.96 -17.01 17.87
CA THR A 369 -20.82 -17.93 17.81
C THR A 369 -19.54 -17.12 17.74
N ILE A 370 -18.64 -17.28 18.71
CA ILE A 370 -17.39 -16.51 18.81
C ILE A 370 -16.19 -17.44 18.71
N GLU A 371 -15.22 -17.06 17.87
CA GLU A 371 -13.95 -17.74 17.69
C GLU A 371 -12.81 -16.72 17.84
N LYS A 372 -11.75 -17.09 18.58
CA LYS A 372 -10.53 -16.29 18.69
C LYS A 372 -9.55 -16.73 17.61
N VAL A 373 -9.04 -15.80 16.82
CA VAL A 373 -8.10 -16.04 15.72
C VAL A 373 -6.93 -15.07 15.86
N ASP A 374 -5.76 -15.58 16.25
CA ASP A 374 -4.47 -14.88 16.39
C ASP A 374 -4.51 -13.34 16.22
N GLY A 375 -4.72 -12.62 17.32
CA GLY A 375 -4.74 -11.15 17.36
C GLY A 375 -6.11 -10.51 17.06
N SER A 376 -7.15 -11.32 16.84
CA SER A 376 -8.54 -10.86 16.71
C SER A 376 -9.53 -11.86 17.31
N ILE A 377 -10.79 -11.41 17.44
CA ILE A 377 -11.95 -12.26 17.70
C ILE A 377 -12.94 -12.07 16.56
N ARG A 378 -13.62 -13.15 16.20
CA ARG A 378 -14.67 -13.15 15.19
C ARG A 378 -15.93 -13.72 15.76
N GLY A 379 -17.08 -13.18 15.36
CA GLY A 379 -18.33 -13.87 15.58
C GLY A 379 -19.43 -13.52 14.63
N ARG A 380 -20.40 -14.43 14.55
CA ARG A 380 -21.70 -14.18 13.94
C ARG A 380 -22.71 -13.89 15.03
N LEU A 381 -23.33 -12.72 14.97
CA LEU A 381 -24.37 -12.32 15.92
C LEU A 381 -25.68 -13.03 15.55
N ARG A 382 -26.34 -13.64 16.54
CA ARG A 382 -27.52 -14.50 16.33
C ARG A 382 -28.75 -13.70 15.91
N ASP A 383 -29.04 -12.63 16.65
CA ASP A 383 -30.29 -11.87 16.54
C ASP A 383 -30.13 -10.53 15.80
N GLU A 384 -28.89 -10.14 15.48
CA GLU A 384 -28.62 -8.89 14.77
C GLU A 384 -28.83 -9.09 13.26
N ARG A 385 -29.47 -8.10 12.61
CA ARG A 385 -29.69 -8.06 11.16
C ARG A 385 -29.31 -6.69 10.61
N SER A 386 -28.79 -6.68 9.39
CA SER A 386 -28.55 -5.43 8.68
C SER A 386 -29.85 -4.74 8.28
N PRO A 387 -29.82 -3.46 7.86
CA PRO A 387 -30.98 -2.78 7.29
C PRO A 387 -31.60 -3.54 6.11
N ASP A 388 -30.78 -4.31 5.39
CA ASP A 388 -31.19 -5.14 4.25
C ASP A 388 -31.61 -6.57 4.65
N GLY A 389 -31.57 -6.90 5.95
CA GLY A 389 -31.98 -8.20 6.49
C GLY A 389 -30.88 -9.27 6.52
N ASP A 390 -29.64 -8.93 6.20
CA ASP A 390 -28.52 -9.88 6.17
C ASP A 390 -28.02 -10.25 7.58
N PRO A 391 -27.48 -11.47 7.78
CA PRO A 391 -26.80 -11.85 9.01
C PRO A 391 -25.57 -10.98 9.28
N VAL A 392 -25.40 -10.55 10.52
CA VAL A 392 -24.28 -9.68 10.91
C VAL A 392 -23.14 -10.49 11.49
N SER A 393 -21.94 -10.25 10.98
CA SER A 393 -20.70 -10.80 11.56
C SER A 393 -19.78 -9.67 11.97
N VAL A 394 -19.01 -9.89 13.04
CA VAL A 394 -18.09 -8.92 13.61
C VAL A 394 -16.71 -9.53 13.73
N VAL A 395 -15.70 -8.75 13.38
CA VAL A 395 -14.30 -9.05 13.64
C VAL A 395 -13.72 -7.90 14.43
N VAL A 396 -13.17 -8.16 15.61
CA VAL A 396 -12.58 -7.13 16.49
C VAL A 396 -11.10 -7.44 16.67
N PHE A 397 -10.26 -6.43 16.45
CA PHE A 397 -8.80 -6.52 16.55
C PHE A 397 -8.33 -5.92 17.88
N ALA A 398 -7.18 -6.39 18.37
CA ALA A 398 -6.61 -5.91 19.63
C ALA A 398 -6.29 -4.39 19.63
N ASP A 399 -6.15 -3.77 18.46
CA ASP A 399 -5.78 -2.37 18.28
C ASP A 399 -6.96 -1.39 18.26
N GLY A 400 -8.17 -1.85 18.60
CA GLY A 400 -9.35 -0.98 18.63
C GLY A 400 -10.15 -0.93 17.33
N ARG A 401 -9.71 -1.61 16.28
CA ARG A 401 -10.46 -1.72 15.03
C ARG A 401 -11.51 -2.82 15.11
N ALA A 402 -12.61 -2.59 14.40
CA ALA A 402 -13.57 -3.66 14.10
C ALA A 402 -14.03 -3.59 12.64
N ILE A 403 -14.39 -4.75 12.11
CA ILE A 403 -15.08 -4.90 10.83
C ILE A 403 -16.47 -5.45 11.15
N ILE A 404 -17.49 -4.73 10.69
CA ILE A 404 -18.89 -5.11 10.79
C ILE A 404 -19.33 -5.54 9.38
N GLU A 405 -19.58 -6.84 9.21
CA GLU A 405 -20.08 -7.44 7.97
C GLU A 405 -21.61 -7.53 8.03
N GLY A 406 -22.29 -7.17 6.93
CA GLY A 406 -23.74 -7.26 6.78
C GLY A 406 -24.38 -5.99 6.19
N ALA A 407 -23.69 -4.84 6.22
CA ALA A 407 -24.16 -3.60 5.61
C ALA A 407 -23.00 -2.69 5.18
N THR A 408 -23.31 -1.70 4.34
CA THR A 408 -22.39 -0.61 3.96
C THR A 408 -22.69 0.73 4.65
N ASP A 409 -23.76 0.83 5.45
CA ASP A 409 -24.10 2.06 6.17
C ASP A 409 -23.15 2.28 7.38
N PRO A 410 -22.31 3.34 7.36
CA PRO A 410 -21.37 3.62 8.44
C PRO A 410 -22.03 3.96 9.78
N ALA A 411 -23.21 4.59 9.75
CA ALA A 411 -23.91 4.99 10.98
C ALA A 411 -24.50 3.77 11.69
N TRP A 412 -25.18 2.90 10.93
CA TRP A 412 -25.66 1.62 11.44
C TRP A 412 -24.52 0.75 11.98
N ALA A 413 -23.43 0.61 11.21
CA ALA A 413 -22.29 -0.19 11.62
C ALA A 413 -21.65 0.35 12.90
N ARG A 414 -21.60 1.68 13.07
CA ARG A 414 -21.14 2.31 14.32
C ARG A 414 -22.02 1.95 15.51
N GLY A 415 -23.34 1.94 15.33
CA GLY A 415 -24.26 1.43 16.35
C GLY A 415 -24.03 -0.03 16.73
N VAL A 416 -23.70 -0.91 15.77
CA VAL A 416 -23.33 -2.31 16.05
C VAL A 416 -22.01 -2.37 16.81
N PHE A 417 -20.99 -1.62 16.37
CA PHE A 417 -19.69 -1.54 17.02
C PHE A 417 -19.81 -1.10 18.48
N ASP A 418 -20.57 -0.04 18.77
CA ASP A 418 -20.74 0.48 20.12
C ASP A 418 -21.43 -0.54 21.03
N ARG A 419 -22.40 -1.32 20.52
CA ARG A 419 -23.02 -2.43 21.28
C ARG A 419 -22.07 -3.60 21.55
N VAL A 420 -21.28 -3.98 20.55
CA VAL A 420 -20.44 -5.19 20.56
C VAL A 420 -19.15 -4.95 21.34
N VAL A 421 -18.44 -3.88 21.01
CA VAL A 421 -17.14 -3.56 21.59
C VAL A 421 -17.30 -2.80 22.91
N GLY A 422 -18.39 -2.06 23.06
CA GLY A 422 -18.73 -1.36 24.30
C GLY A 422 -17.83 -0.16 24.52
N ARG A 423 -18.40 1.03 24.33
CA ARG A 423 -18.01 2.19 25.12
C ARG A 423 -19.21 2.71 25.87
#